data_AF-A0A4S2HGS5-F1
#
_entry.id   AF-A0A4S2HGS5-F1
#
_cell.length_a   1.000
_cell.length_b   1.000
_cell.length_c   1.000
_cell.angle_alpha   90.00
_cell.angle_beta   90.00
_cell.angle_gamma   90.00
#
_symmetry.space_group_name_H-M   'P 1'
#
loop_
_entity.id
_entity.type
_entity.pdbx_description
1 polymer ?
#
loop_
_entity_poly.entity_id
_entity_poly.type
_entity_poly.pdbx_seq_one_letter_code
_entity_poly.pdbx_strand_id
1 'polypeptide(L)'
;MSQKKQQENEKEQSLEEAFQELEEMIEKMQQREVTLEETFALYEQGIRKLKFCNQKIDKVEKKMLLLNEQGELEPLGELETE
;
A
#
# COMPACT_ATOMS: atom_id res chain seq x y z
N MET A 1 -8.47 25.36 -31.48
CA MET A 1 -7.77 24.16 -30.99
C MET A 1 -8.04 24.07 -29.50
N SER A 2 -9.16 23.44 -29.16
CA SER A 2 -9.78 23.54 -27.84
C SER A 2 -9.50 22.29 -27.03
N GLN A 3 -8.90 22.52 -25.85
CA GLN A 3 -9.16 21.77 -24.63
C GLN A 3 -8.74 20.28 -24.61
N LYS A 4 -7.54 20.02 -24.06
CA LYS A 4 -7.37 18.89 -23.14
C LYS A 4 -6.79 19.41 -21.83
N LYS A 5 -7.73 19.87 -21.02
CA LYS A 5 -7.61 20.25 -19.62
C LYS A 5 -6.97 19.09 -18.85
N GLN A 6 -5.97 19.42 -18.04
CA GLN A 6 -5.29 18.52 -17.11
C GLN A 6 -6.32 17.68 -16.34
N GLN A 7 -6.20 16.36 -16.47
CA GLN A 7 -6.68 15.43 -15.46
C GLN A 7 -5.48 15.16 -14.54
N GLU A 8 -5.24 16.08 -13.61
CA GLU A 8 -4.68 15.72 -12.30
C GLU A 8 -5.76 14.93 -11.58
N ASN A 9 -5.96 13.68 -12.00
CA ASN A 9 -6.48 12.67 -11.10
C ASN A 9 -5.24 12.24 -10.32
N GLU A 10 -5.16 12.60 -9.03
CA GLU A 10 -4.30 11.91 -8.08
C GLU A 10 -4.54 10.42 -8.26
N LYS A 11 -3.70 9.75 -9.06
CA LYS A 11 -3.67 8.29 -9.09
C LYS A 11 -3.14 7.91 -7.73
N GLU A 12 -4.04 7.66 -6.78
CA GLU A 12 -3.70 7.01 -5.53
C GLU A 12 -2.97 5.71 -5.89
N GLN A 13 -1.65 5.72 -5.70
CA GLN A 13 -0.74 4.63 -6.01
C GLN A 13 -1.34 3.27 -5.63
N SER A 14 -1.40 2.33 -6.58
CA SER A 14 -1.96 1.00 -6.34
C SER A 14 -1.12 0.23 -5.31
N LEU A 15 -1.71 -0.81 -4.72
CA LEU A 15 -0.97 -1.66 -3.79
C LEU A 15 0.15 -2.41 -4.53
N GLU A 16 -0.10 -2.84 -5.77
CA GLU A 16 0.91 -3.51 -6.61
C GLU A 16 2.07 -2.55 -6.95
N GLU A 17 1.77 -1.30 -7.31
CA GLU A 17 2.78 -0.28 -7.56
C GLU A 17 3.63 -0.02 -6.29
N ALA A 18 2.99 0.00 -5.12
CA ALA A 18 3.69 0.18 -3.84
C ALA A 18 4.61 -1.00 -3.47
N PHE A 19 4.20 -2.23 -3.79
CA PHE A 19 5.06 -3.40 -3.60
C PHE A 19 6.21 -3.43 -4.59
N GLN A 20 5.99 -3.08 -5.85
CA GLN A 20 7.05 -3.01 -6.85
C GLN A 20 8.15 -2.00 -6.44
N GLU A 21 7.76 -0.82 -5.97
CA GLU A 21 8.75 0.15 -5.46
C GLU A 21 9.47 -0.32 -4.18
N LEU A 22 8.82 -1.15 -3.35
CA LEU A 22 9.45 -1.75 -2.18
C LEU A 22 10.52 -2.76 -2.60
N GLU A 23 10.24 -3.58 -3.61
CA GLU A 23 11.21 -4.51 -4.19
C GLU A 23 12.41 -3.77 -4.79
N GLU A 24 12.18 -2.71 -5.56
CA GLU A 24 13.26 -1.88 -6.11
C GLU A 24 14.13 -1.24 -5.01
N MET A 25 13.53 -0.83 -3.88
CA MET A 25 14.29 -0.34 -2.74
C MET A 25 15.13 -1.43 -2.09
N ILE A 26 14.58 -2.64 -1.93
CA ILE A 26 15.32 -3.79 -1.39
C ILE A 26 16.49 -4.15 -2.31
N GLU A 27 16.28 -4.16 -3.63
CA GLU A 27 17.36 -4.40 -4.61
C GLU A 27 18.47 -3.35 -4.48
N LYS A 28 18.11 -2.07 -4.36
CA LYS A 28 19.09 -0.99 -4.13
C LYS A 28 19.87 -1.20 -2.84
N MET A 29 19.20 -1.57 -1.74
CA MET A 29 19.86 -1.84 -0.45
C MET A 29 20.85 -3.02 -0.50
N GLN A 30 20.70 -3.94 -1.47
CA GLN A 30 21.59 -5.08 -1.66
C GLN A 30 22.82 -4.76 -2.53
N GLN A 31 22.85 -3.59 -3.17
CA GLN A 31 23.98 -3.19 -4.01
C GLN A 31 25.20 -2.85 -3.14
N ARG A 32 26.38 -3.33 -3.56
CA ARG A 32 27.65 -3.07 -2.84
C ARG A 32 28.05 -1.60 -2.78
N GLU A 33 27.46 -0.76 -3.62
CA GLU A 33 27.80 0.65 -3.79
C GLU A 33 26.98 1.57 -2.88
N VAL A 34 25.91 1.05 -2.25
CA VAL A 34 25.09 1.82 -1.32
C VAL A 34 25.83 2.06 -0.01
N THR A 35 25.92 3.33 0.38
CA THR A 35 26.51 3.71 1.65
C THR A 35 25.58 3.39 2.82
N LEU A 36 26.14 3.30 4.04
CA LEU A 36 25.36 3.06 5.25
C LEU A 36 24.25 4.12 5.45
N GLU A 37 24.56 5.38 5.15
CA GLU A 37 23.62 6.50 5.29
C GLU A 37 22.45 6.38 4.28
N GLU A 38 22.76 5.97 3.04
CA GLU A 38 21.74 5.67 2.03
C GLU A 38 20.88 4.46 2.42
N THR A 39 21.47 3.41 3.00
CA THR A 39 20.71 2.27 3.53
C THR A 39 19.71 2.70 4.60
N PHE A 40 20.10 3.60 5.51
CA PHE A 40 19.17 4.14 6.52
C PHE A 40 18.04 4.95 5.88
N ALA A 41 18.35 5.78 4.88
CA ALA A 41 17.33 6.54 4.15
C ALA A 41 16.36 5.63 3.37
N LEU A 42 16.87 4.57 2.73
CA LEU A 42 16.06 3.57 2.02
C LEU A 42 15.19 2.78 3.00
N TYR A 43 15.74 2.40 4.16
CA TYR A 43 14.98 1.71 5.21
C TYR A 43 13.83 2.57 5.75
N GLU A 44 14.08 3.86 6.05
CA GLU A 44 13.03 4.78 6.51
C GLU A 44 11.91 4.91 5.46
N GLN A 45 12.29 5.03 4.18
CA GLN A 45 11.34 5.07 3.07
C GLN A 45 10.54 3.76 2.95
N GLY A 46 11.20 2.60 3.08
CA GLY A 46 10.55 1.30 3.08
C GLY A 46 9.51 1.15 4.21
N ILE A 47 9.85 1.58 5.43
CA ILE A 47 8.92 1.57 6.56
C ILE A 47 7.72 2.49 6.32
N ARG A 48 7.93 3.67 5.74
CA ARG A 48 6.82 4.58 5.38
C ARG A 48 5.90 3.96 4.33
N LYS A 49 6.46 3.32 3.29
CA LYS A 49 5.66 2.61 2.28
C LYS A 49 4.89 1.44 2.87
N LEU A 50 5.51 0.62 3.73
CA LEU A 50 4.81 -0.46 4.43
C LEU A 50 3.62 0.05 5.24
N LYS A 51 3.76 1.20 5.91
CA LYS A 51 2.62 1.83 6.62
C LYS A 51 1.52 2.25 5.65
N PHE A 52 1.86 2.81 4.51
CA PHE A 52 0.89 3.17 3.46
C PHE A 52 0.13 1.94 2.96
N CYS A 53 0.83 0.83 2.65
CA CYS A 53 0.21 -0.41 2.21
C CYS A 53 -0.78 -0.96 3.25
N ASN A 54 -0.36 -1.01 4.52
CA ASN A 54 -1.24 -1.45 5.61
C ASN A 54 -2.50 -0.57 5.73
N GLN A 55 -2.35 0.75 5.61
CA GLN A 55 -3.51 1.66 5.64
C GLN A 55 -4.45 1.45 4.45
N LYS A 56 -3.92 1.16 3.26
CA LYS A 56 -4.77 0.85 2.10
C LYS A 56 -5.51 -0.47 2.30
N ILE A 57 -4.85 -1.50 2.83
CA ILE A 57 -5.46 -2.79 3.14
C ILE A 57 -6.56 -2.61 4.19
N ASP A 58 -6.30 -1.93 5.31
CA ASP A 58 -7.28 -1.63 6.35
C ASP A 58 -8.51 -0.87 5.80
N LYS A 59 -8.29 0.09 4.88
CA LYS A 59 -9.40 0.78 4.20
C LYS A 59 -10.23 -0.17 3.33
N VAL A 60 -9.60 -1.13 2.67
CA VAL A 60 -10.31 -2.14 1.88
C VAL A 60 -11.06 -3.07 2.82
N GLU A 61 -10.42 -3.60 3.87
CA GLU A 61 -11.05 -4.45 4.89
C GLU A 61 -12.27 -3.78 5.52
N LYS A 62 -12.18 -2.50 5.90
CA LYS A 62 -13.31 -1.72 6.42
C LYS A 62 -14.46 -1.58 5.42
N LYS A 63 -14.16 -1.42 4.14
CA LYS A 63 -15.18 -1.41 3.08
C LYS A 63 -15.75 -2.80 2.80
N MET A 64 -15.01 -3.83 3.18
CA MET A 64 -15.30 -5.23 2.99
C MET A 64 -16.01 -5.83 4.23
N LEU A 65 -16.44 -5.00 5.19
CA LEU A 65 -17.29 -5.44 6.31
C LEU A 65 -18.70 -5.75 5.81
N LEU A 66 -19.24 -6.91 6.20
CA LEU A 66 -20.66 -7.25 6.01
C LEU A 66 -21.45 -7.05 7.30
N LEU A 67 -22.75 -6.78 7.16
CA LEU A 67 -23.68 -6.80 8.27
C LEU A 67 -24.14 -8.25 8.50
N ASN A 68 -23.85 -8.81 9.66
CA ASN A 68 -24.27 -10.16 10.03
C ASN A 68 -25.75 -10.19 10.49
N GLU A 69 -26.27 -11.37 10.81
CA GLU A 69 -27.67 -11.56 11.22
C GLU A 69 -28.02 -10.81 12.53
N GLN A 70 -27.02 -10.49 13.35
CA GLN A 70 -27.14 -9.74 14.60
C GLN A 70 -27.05 -8.21 14.38
N GLY A 71 -26.83 -7.75 13.15
CA GLY A 71 -26.69 -6.33 12.83
C GLY A 71 -25.31 -5.75 13.19
N GLU A 72 -24.31 -6.61 13.37
CA GLU A 72 -22.93 -6.23 13.66
C GLU A 72 -22.09 -6.29 12.37
N LEU A 73 -21.03 -5.47 12.30
CA LEU A 73 -20.11 -5.46 11.17
C LEU A 73 -19.01 -6.52 11.38
N GLU A 74 -18.92 -7.49 10.48
CA GLU A 74 -17.91 -8.56 10.53
C GLU A 74 -16.93 -8.52 9.34
N PRO A 75 -15.63 -8.82 9.57
CA PRO A 75 -14.64 -8.94 8.50
C PRO A 75 -14.99 -10.07 7.53
N LEU A 76 -14.94 -9.78 6.23
CA LEU A 76 -15.23 -10.77 5.18
C LEU A 76 -14.34 -12.02 5.20
N GLY A 77 -13.18 -11.97 5.86
CA GLY A 77 -12.24 -13.10 5.96
C GLY A 77 -12.49 -14.06 7.13
N GLU A 78 -13.43 -13.77 8.02
CA GLU A 78 -13.73 -14.61 9.19
C GLU A 78 -14.96 -15.52 8.98
N LEU A 79 -15.58 -15.50 7.80
CA LEU A 79 -16.81 -16.24 7.51
C LEU A 79 -16.62 -17.74 7.18
N GLU A 80 -15.42 -18.31 7.40
CA GLU A 80 -15.19 -19.75 7.22
C GLU A 80 -14.31 -20.31 8.34
N THR A 81 -14.92 -20.72 9.46
CA THR A 81 -14.44 -21.89 10.23
C THR A 81 -15.65 -22.66 10.78
N GLU A 82 -16.23 -23.53 9.96
CA GLU A 82 -16.94 -24.74 10.41
C GLU A 82 -16.13 -25.98 9.97
#